data_AF-A0A2R6BBB4-F1
#
_entry.id   AF-A0A2R6BBB4-F1
#
_cell.length_a   1.000
_cell.length_b   1.000
_cell.length_c   1.000
_cell.angle_alpha   90.00
_cell.angle_beta   90.00
_cell.angle_gamma   90.00
#
_symmetry.space_group_name_H-M   'P 1'
#
loop_
_entity.id
_entity.type
_entity.pdbx_description
1 polymer ?
#
loop_
_entity_poly.entity_id
_entity_poly.type
_entity_poly.pdbx_seq_one_letter_code
_entity_poly.pdbx_strand_id
1 'polypeptide(L)'
;MGATSYLDGIVHRKKDLKAQLDDTMRLLSEQQAKLRLKINNLQVREAELLRSCALLIKRRDRARAKIYASEVVEIHKALSILQQTELVVEALKLRIGTAKELGDAGAILKPVTHALVKVKHQVGALVPEIASNLDSVSNTLMSVLASTTTDANLLDFSETLSSDTVDAIIKEAQQLAEKG
;
A
#
# COMPACT_ATOMS: atom_id res chain seq x y z
N MET A 1 10.51 -4.95 46.46
CA MET A 1 9.31 -4.88 45.59
C MET A 1 9.67 -4.36 44.18
N GLY A 2 10.71 -4.89 43.52
CA GLY A 2 11.23 -4.33 42.27
C GLY A 2 10.89 -5.15 41.01
N ALA A 3 11.12 -6.47 41.03
CA ALA A 3 11.05 -7.29 39.81
C ALA A 3 9.65 -7.41 39.19
N THR A 4 8.58 -7.41 39.99
CA THR A 4 7.20 -7.52 39.49
C THR A 4 6.73 -6.27 38.75
N SER A 5 7.19 -5.07 39.17
CA SER A 5 6.85 -3.80 38.52
C SER A 5 7.53 -3.63 37.16
N TYR A 6 8.78 -4.07 37.01
CA TYR A 6 9.49 -4.01 35.72
C TYR A 6 8.91 -4.99 34.69
N LEU A 7 8.58 -6.22 35.12
CA LEU A 7 7.97 -7.21 34.24
C LEU A 7 6.57 -6.77 33.79
N ASP A 8 5.78 -6.16 34.68
CA ASP A 8 4.46 -5.63 34.35
C ASP A 8 4.54 -4.48 33.32
N GLY A 9 5.52 -3.59 33.45
CA GLY A 9 5.77 -2.51 32.48
C GLY A 9 6.19 -3.02 31.09
N ILE A 10 6.98 -4.09 31.01
CA ILE A 10 7.38 -4.72 29.72
C ILE A 10 6.17 -5.39 29.05
N VAL A 11 5.35 -6.10 29.83
CA VAL A 11 4.15 -6.77 29.32
C VAL A 11 3.12 -5.76 28.83
N HIS A 12 2.88 -4.68 29.58
CA HIS A 12 1.97 -3.60 29.17
C HIS A 12 2.45 -2.91 27.89
N ARG A 13 3.74 -2.59 27.77
CA ARG A 13 4.31 -1.99 26.55
C ARG A 13 4.13 -2.87 25.32
N LYS A 14 4.38 -4.19 25.45
CA LYS A 14 4.18 -5.13 24.34
C LYS A 14 2.71 -5.25 23.92
N LYS A 15 1.78 -5.18 24.88
CA LYS A 15 0.34 -5.20 24.60
C LYS A 15 -0.11 -3.94 23.85
N ASP A 16 0.40 -2.77 24.25
CA ASP A 16 0.12 -1.50 23.60
C ASP A 16 0.67 -1.45 22.16
N LEU A 17 1.90 -1.93 21.96
CA LEU A 17 2.51 -2.07 20.63
C LEU A 17 1.64 -2.94 19.70
N LYS A 18 1.20 -4.11 20.16
CA LYS A 18 0.35 -5.00 19.35
C LYS A 18 -0.97 -4.34 18.96
N ALA A 19 -1.61 -3.63 19.88
CA ALA A 19 -2.85 -2.91 19.61
C ALA A 19 -2.65 -1.81 18.55
N GLN A 20 -1.58 -1.03 18.66
CA GLN A 20 -1.26 0.02 17.69
C GLN A 20 -0.99 -0.54 16.28
N LEU A 21 -0.31 -1.69 16.18
CA LEU A 21 -0.09 -2.35 14.89
C LEU A 21 -1.39 -2.93 14.31
N ASP A 22 -2.26 -3.46 15.15
CA ASP A 22 -3.59 -3.95 14.73
C ASP A 22 -4.47 -2.82 14.19
N ASP A 23 -4.50 -1.68 14.87
CA ASP A 23 -5.20 -0.49 14.38
C ASP A 23 -4.62 0.01 13.06
N THR A 24 -3.30 0.02 12.92
CA THR A 24 -2.61 0.41 11.69
C THR A 24 -3.02 -0.50 10.53
N MET A 25 -3.01 -1.83 10.73
CA MET A 25 -3.41 -2.80 9.71
C MET A 25 -4.89 -2.67 9.32
N ARG A 26 -5.77 -2.37 10.28
CA ARG A 26 -7.18 -2.11 10.02
C ARG A 26 -7.36 -0.88 9.13
N LEU A 27 -6.73 0.24 9.49
CA LEU A 27 -6.80 1.49 8.71
C LEU A 27 -6.25 1.32 7.29
N LEU A 28 -5.12 0.63 7.14
CA LEU A 28 -4.56 0.31 5.81
C LEU A 28 -5.49 -0.57 4.99
N SER A 29 -6.18 -1.54 5.62
CA SER A 29 -7.16 -2.39 4.92
C SER A 29 -8.35 -1.59 4.42
N GLU A 30 -8.83 -0.63 5.19
CA GLU A 30 -9.90 0.29 4.77
C GLU A 30 -9.45 1.14 3.58
N GLN A 31 -8.23 1.68 3.60
CA GLN A 31 -7.70 2.46 2.47
C GLN A 31 -7.49 1.60 1.22
N GLN A 32 -7.03 0.35 1.38
CA GLN A 32 -6.88 -0.60 0.27
C GLN A 32 -8.24 -0.89 -0.39
N ALA A 33 -9.29 -1.11 0.41
CA ALA A 33 -10.64 -1.32 -0.12
C ALA A 33 -11.15 -0.10 -0.90
N LYS A 34 -10.91 1.12 -0.38
CA LYS A 34 -11.25 2.36 -1.08
C LYS A 34 -10.47 2.52 -2.39
N LEU A 35 -9.18 2.21 -2.41
CA LEU A 35 -8.35 2.20 -3.63
C LEU A 35 -8.94 1.25 -4.68
N ARG A 36 -9.24 0.00 -4.30
CA ARG A 36 -9.83 -1.00 -5.20
C ARG A 36 -11.15 -0.54 -5.81
N LEU A 37 -12.01 0.11 -5.01
CA LEU A 37 -13.26 0.68 -5.51
C LEU A 37 -13.01 1.80 -6.54
N LYS A 38 -12.06 2.70 -6.28
CA LYS A 38 -11.70 3.78 -7.21
C LYS A 38 -11.11 3.24 -8.51
N ILE A 39 -10.23 2.23 -8.43
CA ILE A 39 -9.67 1.52 -9.58
C ILE A 39 -10.79 0.92 -10.43
N ASN A 40 -11.71 0.17 -9.82
CA ASN A 40 -12.82 -0.45 -10.54
C ASN A 40 -13.69 0.58 -11.28
N ASN A 41 -14.06 1.67 -10.60
CA ASN A 41 -14.86 2.74 -11.21
C ASN A 41 -14.16 3.39 -12.42
N LEU A 42 -12.83 3.60 -12.34
CA LEU A 42 -12.06 4.14 -13.45
C LEU A 42 -11.96 3.16 -14.62
N GLN A 43 -11.81 1.86 -14.36
CA GLN A 43 -11.81 0.82 -15.40
C GLN A 43 -13.15 0.75 -16.15
N VAL A 44 -14.27 0.86 -15.42
CA VAL A 44 -15.61 0.92 -16.04
C VAL A 44 -15.71 2.13 -16.97
N ARG A 45 -15.30 3.31 -16.48
CA ARG A 45 -15.33 4.55 -17.26
C ARG A 45 -14.38 4.51 -18.47
N GLU A 46 -13.19 3.94 -18.33
CA GLU A 46 -12.24 3.70 -19.42
C GLU A 46 -12.91 2.90 -20.55
N ALA A 47 -13.57 1.79 -20.20
CA ALA A 47 -14.25 0.94 -21.16
C ALA A 47 -15.43 1.64 -21.86
N GLU A 48 -16.19 2.47 -21.15
CA GLU A 48 -17.27 3.29 -21.73
C GLU A 48 -16.76 4.32 -22.74
N LEU A 49 -15.68 5.02 -22.40
CA LEU A 49 -15.06 6.01 -23.27
C LEU A 49 -14.43 5.36 -24.50
N LEU A 50 -13.80 4.20 -24.34
CA LEU A 50 -13.23 3.43 -25.45
C LEU A 50 -14.32 2.96 -26.42
N ARG A 51 -15.45 2.44 -25.92
CA ARG A 51 -16.61 2.06 -26.75
C ARG A 51 -17.17 3.27 -27.50
N SER A 52 -17.29 4.42 -26.83
CA SER A 52 -17.79 5.66 -27.42
C SER A 52 -16.84 6.19 -28.51
N CYS A 53 -15.53 6.14 -28.25
CA CYS A 53 -14.50 6.46 -29.23
C CYS A 53 -14.63 5.59 -30.50
N ALA A 54 -14.78 4.27 -30.35
CA ALA A 54 -14.96 3.35 -31.47
C ALA A 54 -16.22 3.68 -32.30
N LEU A 55 -17.32 4.07 -31.65
CA LEU A 55 -18.55 4.49 -32.34
C LEU A 55 -18.34 5.78 -33.14
N LEU A 56 -17.62 6.75 -32.59
CA LEU A 56 -17.31 8.03 -33.27
C LEU A 56 -16.40 7.80 -34.49
N ILE A 57 -15.43 6.89 -34.39
CA ILE A 57 -14.60 6.48 -35.53
C ILE A 57 -15.46 5.87 -36.65
N LYS A 58 -16.41 4.99 -36.32
CA LYS A 58 -17.35 4.42 -37.31
C LYS A 58 -18.19 5.50 -38.01
N ARG A 59 -18.57 6.55 -37.28
CA ARG A 59 -19.31 7.71 -37.80
C ARG A 59 -18.43 8.73 -38.54
N ARG A 60 -17.13 8.44 -38.70
CA ARG A 60 -16.12 9.34 -39.28
C ARG A 60 -15.95 10.68 -38.52
N ASP A 61 -16.40 10.76 -37.27
CA ASP A 61 -16.22 11.92 -36.39
C ASP A 61 -14.87 11.81 -35.66
N ARG A 62 -13.78 12.01 -36.41
CA ARG A 62 -12.41 11.87 -35.88
C ARG A 62 -12.05 12.92 -34.83
N ALA A 63 -12.61 14.13 -34.95
CA ALA A 63 -12.34 15.21 -34.00
C ALA A 63 -12.81 14.82 -32.60
N ARG A 64 -14.06 14.35 -32.46
CA ARG A 64 -14.57 13.89 -31.16
C ARG A 64 -13.91 12.59 -30.71
N ALA A 65 -13.65 11.65 -31.62
CA ALA A 65 -12.95 10.42 -31.26
C ALA A 65 -11.58 10.69 -30.60
N LYS A 66 -10.83 11.70 -31.09
CA LYS A 66 -9.56 12.11 -30.50
C LYS A 66 -9.69 12.63 -29.07
N ILE A 67 -10.77 13.36 -28.75
CA ILE A 67 -11.06 13.84 -27.39
C ILE A 67 -11.25 12.65 -26.44
N TYR A 68 -12.08 11.68 -26.83
CA TYR A 68 -12.37 10.51 -26.00
C TYR A 68 -11.13 9.63 -25.80
N ALA A 69 -10.32 9.45 -26.86
CA ALA A 69 -9.05 8.74 -26.76
C ALA A 69 -8.07 9.45 -25.81
N SER A 70 -8.03 10.78 -25.82
CA SER A 70 -7.19 11.54 -24.89
C SER A 70 -7.59 11.32 -23.44
N GLU A 71 -8.88 11.28 -23.14
CA GLU A 71 -9.38 11.00 -21.78
C GLU A 71 -9.03 9.57 -21.33
N VAL A 72 -9.14 8.59 -22.24
CA VAL A 72 -8.70 7.20 -21.96
C VAL A 72 -7.23 7.15 -21.56
N VAL A 73 -6.35 7.91 -22.22
CA VAL A 73 -4.92 7.99 -21.87
C VAL A 73 -4.72 8.55 -20.45
N GLU A 74 -5.45 9.60 -20.07
CA GLU A 74 -5.34 10.17 -18.72
C GLU A 74 -5.88 9.20 -17.65
N ILE A 75 -6.98 8.51 -17.92
CA ILE A 75 -7.49 7.45 -17.03
C ILE A 75 -6.48 6.31 -16.89
N HIS A 76 -5.84 5.90 -17.99
CA HIS A 76 -4.82 4.84 -17.96
C HIS A 76 -3.64 5.20 -17.05
N LYS A 77 -3.14 6.44 -17.14
CA LYS A 77 -2.08 6.95 -16.24
C LYS A 77 -2.51 6.92 -14.78
N ALA A 78 -3.74 7.38 -14.49
CA ALA A 78 -4.28 7.35 -13.14
C ALA A 78 -4.43 5.91 -12.61
N LEU A 79 -4.92 4.98 -13.43
CA LEU A 79 -5.05 3.56 -13.07
C LEU A 79 -3.69 2.94 -12.72
N SER A 80 -2.65 3.19 -13.52
CA SER A 80 -1.31 2.67 -13.25
C SER A 80 -0.78 3.13 -11.88
N ILE A 81 -0.94 4.41 -11.54
CA ILE A 81 -0.53 4.96 -10.24
C ILE A 81 -1.33 4.31 -9.11
N LEU A 82 -2.66 4.21 -9.24
CA LEU A 82 -3.53 3.66 -8.20
C LEU A 82 -3.29 2.17 -7.97
N GLN A 83 -3.07 1.39 -9.02
CA GLN A 83 -2.75 -0.03 -8.93
C GLN A 83 -1.40 -0.26 -8.23
N GLN A 84 -0.36 0.50 -8.61
CA GLN A 84 0.93 0.42 -7.93
C GLN A 84 0.82 0.80 -6.45
N THR A 85 0.02 1.82 -6.14
CA THR A 85 -0.25 2.27 -4.78
C THR A 85 -0.93 1.15 -3.97
N GLU A 86 -1.89 0.46 -4.57
CA GLU A 86 -2.62 -0.65 -3.94
C GLU A 86 -1.70 -1.82 -3.59
N LEU A 87 -0.80 -2.20 -4.50
CA LEU A 87 0.22 -3.24 -4.26
C LEU A 87 1.18 -2.85 -3.12
N VAL A 88 1.62 -1.60 -3.09
CA VAL A 88 2.50 -1.12 -2.01
C VAL A 88 1.77 -1.18 -0.68
N VAL A 89 0.52 -0.74 -0.59
CA VAL A 89 -0.29 -0.83 0.64
C VAL A 89 -0.42 -2.28 1.11
N GLU A 90 -0.63 -3.22 0.21
CA GLU A 90 -0.67 -4.65 0.54
C GLU A 90 0.65 -5.14 1.16
N ALA A 91 1.76 -4.82 0.51
CA ALA A 91 3.08 -5.22 0.99
C ALA A 91 3.45 -4.55 2.33
N LEU A 92 3.00 -3.31 2.59
CA LEU A 92 3.16 -2.67 3.91
C LEU A 92 2.42 -3.43 5.00
N LYS A 93 1.18 -3.87 4.75
CA LYS A 93 0.40 -4.66 5.71
C LYS A 93 1.11 -5.97 6.07
N LEU A 94 1.67 -6.67 5.07
CA LEU A 94 2.42 -7.90 5.32
C LEU A 94 3.63 -7.66 6.24
N ARG A 95 4.40 -6.60 5.99
CA ARG A 95 5.54 -6.25 6.88
C ARG A 95 5.13 -5.86 8.28
N ILE A 96 4.04 -5.10 8.43
CA ILE A 96 3.50 -4.76 9.75
C ILE A 96 3.07 -6.05 10.48
N GLY A 97 2.48 -7.01 9.77
CA GLY A 97 2.18 -8.35 10.28
C GLY A 97 3.43 -9.07 10.80
N THR A 98 4.50 -9.12 10.01
CA THR A 98 5.79 -9.70 10.44
C THR A 98 6.38 -8.95 11.64
N ALA A 99 6.32 -7.61 11.67
CA ALA A 99 6.78 -6.82 12.82
C ALA A 99 6.01 -7.15 14.10
N LYS A 100 4.69 -7.37 13.98
CA LYS A 100 3.83 -7.78 15.09
C LYS A 100 4.21 -9.16 15.63
N GLU A 101 4.54 -10.11 14.75
CA GLU A 101 4.94 -11.47 15.10
C GLU A 101 6.30 -11.51 15.80
N LEU A 102 7.29 -10.77 15.29
CA LEU A 102 8.65 -10.75 15.84
C LEU A 102 8.77 -9.91 17.12
N GLY A 103 7.86 -8.95 17.35
CA GLY A 103 7.83 -8.14 18.57
C GLY A 103 8.97 -7.12 18.69
N ASP A 104 9.87 -7.03 17.69
CA ASP A 104 10.82 -5.94 17.48
C ASP A 104 10.39 -5.15 16.23
N ALA A 105 9.68 -4.06 16.50
CA ALA A 105 9.06 -3.23 15.48
C ALA A 105 10.02 -2.21 14.85
N GLY A 106 11.14 -1.87 15.50
CA GLY A 106 11.97 -0.74 15.11
C GLY A 106 12.62 -0.91 13.73
N ALA A 107 13.25 -2.07 13.50
CA ALA A 107 13.94 -2.36 12.24
C ALA A 107 13.00 -2.54 11.04
N ILE A 108 11.78 -3.03 11.29
CA ILE A 108 10.85 -3.41 10.22
C ILE A 108 9.93 -2.24 9.85
N LEU A 109 9.53 -1.41 10.81
CA LEU A 109 8.54 -0.36 10.58
C LEU A 109 9.15 0.94 10.02
N LYS A 110 10.45 1.18 10.19
CA LYS A 110 11.10 2.38 9.64
C LYS A 110 11.07 2.43 8.10
N PRO A 111 11.36 1.32 7.38
CA PRO A 111 11.10 1.26 5.93
C PRO A 111 9.62 1.45 5.55
N VAL A 112 8.71 0.96 6.39
CA VAL A 112 7.25 1.04 6.15
C VAL A 112 6.77 2.49 6.19
N THR A 113 7.26 3.32 7.12
CA THR A 113 6.86 4.74 7.19
C THR A 113 7.34 5.53 5.98
N HIS A 114 8.56 5.30 5.49
CA HIS A 114 9.06 5.95 4.27
C HIS A 114 8.21 5.60 3.04
N ALA A 115 7.91 4.31 2.87
CA ALA A 115 7.05 3.85 1.78
C ALA A 115 5.63 4.46 1.87
N LEU A 116 5.07 4.56 3.08
CA LEU A 116 3.76 5.16 3.30
C LEU A 116 3.71 6.64 2.91
N VAL A 117 4.77 7.41 3.17
CA VAL A 117 4.89 8.81 2.72
C VAL A 117 4.90 8.89 1.18
N LYS A 118 5.60 7.97 0.50
CA LYS A 118 5.62 7.89 -0.96
C LYS A 118 4.23 7.56 -1.53
N VAL A 119 3.54 6.57 -0.97
CA VAL A 119 2.15 6.20 -1.31
C VAL A 119 1.22 7.40 -1.16
N LYS A 120 1.33 8.14 -0.04
CA LYS A 120 0.55 9.35 0.20
C LYS A 120 0.76 10.39 -0.91
N HIS A 121 2.02 10.66 -1.26
CA HIS A 121 2.34 11.63 -2.29
C HIS A 121 1.79 11.21 -3.67
N GLN A 122 1.96 9.94 -4.03
CA GLN A 122 1.48 9.39 -5.30
C GLN A 122 -0.04 9.44 -5.42
N VAL A 123 -0.76 9.07 -4.37
CA VAL A 123 -2.22 9.06 -4.39
C VAL A 123 -2.84 10.44 -4.19
N GLY A 124 -2.15 11.36 -3.50
CA GLY A 124 -2.72 12.66 -3.13
C GLY A 124 -3.14 13.54 -4.31
N ALA A 125 -2.48 13.41 -5.45
CA ALA A 125 -2.87 14.13 -6.67
C ALA A 125 -4.16 13.59 -7.31
N LEU A 126 -4.52 12.33 -7.05
CA LEU A 126 -5.65 11.64 -7.69
C LEU A 126 -6.83 11.44 -6.74
N VAL A 127 -6.55 11.07 -5.48
CA VAL A 127 -7.55 10.74 -4.46
C VAL A 127 -7.14 11.34 -3.10
N PRO A 128 -7.40 12.64 -2.87
CA PRO A 128 -6.96 13.35 -1.67
C PRO A 128 -7.49 12.77 -0.35
N GLU A 129 -8.71 12.23 -0.35
CA GLU A 129 -9.32 11.59 0.83
C GLU A 129 -8.48 10.41 1.35
N ILE A 130 -7.95 9.59 0.43
CA ILE A 130 -7.11 8.44 0.79
C ILE A 130 -5.77 8.94 1.36
N ALA A 131 -5.17 9.95 0.73
CA ALA A 131 -3.94 10.57 1.23
C ALA A 131 -4.10 11.12 2.66
N SER A 132 -5.20 11.80 2.95
CA SER A 132 -5.50 12.34 4.29
C SER A 132 -5.64 11.24 5.34
N ASN A 133 -6.25 10.10 5.00
CA ASN A 133 -6.39 8.99 5.94
C ASN A 133 -5.05 8.27 6.18
N LEU A 134 -4.19 8.19 5.16
CA LEU A 134 -2.84 7.63 5.30
C LEU A 134 -1.93 8.49 6.20
N ASP A 135 -2.21 9.78 6.37
CA ASP A 135 -1.52 10.61 7.36
C ASP A 135 -1.77 10.13 8.79
N SER A 136 -3.01 9.75 9.12
CA SER A 136 -3.33 9.17 10.43
C SER A 136 -2.56 7.86 10.66
N VAL A 137 -2.47 7.01 9.63
CA VAL A 137 -1.69 5.76 9.68
C VAL A 137 -0.20 6.05 9.92
N SER A 138 0.35 7.04 9.22
CA SER A 138 1.75 7.45 9.37
C SER A 138 2.04 7.94 10.79
N ASN A 139 1.13 8.72 11.37
CA ASN A 139 1.29 9.22 12.74
C ASN A 139 1.27 8.08 13.76
N THR A 140 0.39 7.09 13.61
CA THR A 140 0.37 5.89 14.48
C THR A 140 1.67 5.10 14.39
N LEU A 141 2.20 4.89 13.17
CA LEU A 141 3.47 4.19 12.98
C LEU A 141 4.68 4.97 13.53
N MET A 142 4.68 6.30 13.43
CA MET A 142 5.71 7.14 14.03
C MET A 142 5.67 7.08 15.56
N SER A 143 4.47 7.04 16.16
CA SER A 143 4.30 6.82 17.60
C SER A 143 4.87 5.46 18.03
N VAL A 144 4.60 4.41 17.25
CA VAL A 144 5.20 3.09 17.48
C VAL A 144 6.73 3.16 17.44
N LEU A 145 7.31 3.77 16.40
CA LEU A 145 8.76 3.89 16.26
C LEU A 145 9.41 4.66 17.42
N ALA A 146 8.78 5.73 17.89
CA ALA A 146 9.26 6.51 19.03
C ALA A 146 9.30 5.70 20.34
N SER A 147 8.47 4.65 20.44
CA SER A 147 8.45 3.73 21.59
C SER A 147 9.47 2.58 21.49
N THR A 148 10.12 2.41 20.33
CA THR A 148 11.13 1.38 20.07
C THR A 148 12.54 1.95 20.10
N THR A 149 13.43 1.36 20.90
CA THR A 149 14.85 1.74 21.01
C THR A 149 15.68 0.86 20.08
N THR A 150 15.68 1.11 18.77
CA THR A 150 16.56 0.35 17.85
C THR A 150 17.09 1.22 16.72
N ASP A 151 18.42 1.43 16.72
CA ASP A 151 19.18 1.94 15.59
C ASP A 151 19.34 0.83 14.54
N ALA A 152 18.33 0.67 13.70
CA ALA A 152 18.39 -0.25 12.57
C ALA A 152 18.65 0.51 11.26
N ASN A 153 19.57 -0.04 10.47
CA ASN A 153 19.96 0.47 9.16
C ASN A 153 18.78 0.47 8.17
N LEU A 154 18.74 1.51 7.33
CA LEU A 154 17.74 1.67 6.28
C LEU A 154 17.86 0.55 5.24
N LEU A 155 16.81 -0.24 5.09
CA LEU A 155 16.53 -0.91 3.82
C LEU A 155 15.39 -0.16 3.14
N ASP A 156 15.61 0.36 1.95
CA ASP A 156 14.55 1.02 1.18
C ASP A 156 13.52 -0.03 0.75
N PHE A 157 12.25 0.26 1.04
CA PHE A 157 11.14 -0.59 0.64
C PHE A 157 11.00 -0.70 -0.88
N SER A 158 11.49 0.31 -1.63
CA SER A 158 11.40 0.31 -3.09
C SER A 158 12.23 -0.79 -3.75
N GLU A 159 13.32 -1.26 -3.12
CA GLU A 159 14.21 -2.29 -3.70
C GLU A 159 13.74 -3.73 -3.42
N THR A 160 12.79 -3.90 -2.49
CA THR A 160 12.50 -5.23 -1.93
C THR A 160 11.46 -6.01 -2.70
N LEU A 161 10.70 -5.38 -3.60
CA LEU A 161 9.74 -6.07 -4.49
C LEU A 161 10.36 -6.55 -5.81
N SER A 162 11.60 -6.16 -6.11
CA SER A 162 12.26 -6.40 -7.41
C SER A 162 13.63 -7.08 -7.25
N SER A 163 13.83 -7.83 -6.16
CA SER A 163 15.11 -8.52 -5.92
C SER A 163 15.13 -9.92 -6.52
N ASP A 164 16.30 -10.38 -6.96
CA ASP A 164 16.52 -11.74 -7.48
C ASP A 164 16.05 -12.83 -6.49
N THR A 165 16.09 -12.54 -5.18
CA THR A 165 15.59 -13.46 -4.15
C THR A 165 14.07 -13.61 -4.19
N VAL A 166 13.34 -12.53 -4.49
CA VAL A 166 11.88 -12.59 -4.68
C VAL A 166 11.54 -13.43 -5.91
N ASP A 167 12.24 -13.22 -7.03
CA ASP A 167 11.99 -13.97 -8.26
C ASP A 167 12.27 -15.47 -8.08
N ALA A 168 13.31 -15.83 -7.33
CA ALA A 168 13.59 -17.22 -6.96
C ALA A 168 12.44 -17.86 -6.15
N ILE A 169 11.91 -17.15 -5.15
CA ILE A 169 10.77 -17.61 -4.33
C ILE A 169 9.51 -17.74 -5.19
N ILE A 170 9.24 -16.82 -6.11
CA ILE A 170 8.11 -16.89 -7.05
C ILE A 170 8.23 -18.16 -7.92
N LYS A 171 9.42 -18.47 -8.41
CA LYS A 171 9.66 -19.68 -9.21
C LYS A 171 9.43 -20.97 -8.40
N GLU A 172 9.85 -21.00 -7.14
CA GLU A 172 9.57 -22.13 -6.24
C GLU A 172 8.06 -22.28 -5.99
N ALA A 173 7.37 -21.18 -5.71
CA ALA A 173 5.92 -21.17 -5.50
C ALA A 173 5.15 -21.65 -6.75
N GLN A 174 5.58 -21.25 -7.95
CA GLN A 174 5.01 -21.73 -9.21
C GLN A 174 5.18 -23.26 -9.36
N GLN A 175 6.36 -23.79 -9.06
CA GLN A 175 6.61 -25.24 -9.12
C GLN A 175 5.77 -26.04 -8.11
N LEU A 176 5.46 -25.45 -6.95
CA LEU A 176 4.56 -26.05 -5.97
C LEU A 176 3.10 -26.02 -6.44
N ALA A 177 2.68 -24.91 -7.05
CA ALA A 177 1.31 -24.76 -7.58
C ALA A 177 1.01 -25.71 -8.75
N GLU A 178 2.00 -26.02 -9.60
CA GLU A 178 1.85 -26.97 -10.72
C GLU A 178 1.81 -28.43 -10.28
N LYS A 179 2.29 -28.73 -9.06
CA LYS A 179 2.33 -30.08 -8.49
C LYS A 179 1.10 -30.42 -7.64
N GLY A 180 0.23 -29.45 -7.36
CA GLY A 180 -1.03 -29.61 -6.62
C GLY A 180 -2.22 -29.67 -7.56
#